data_AF-A0AAN8HZF4-F1
#
_entry.id   AF-A0AAN8HZF4-F1
#
_cell.length_a   1.000
_cell.length_b   1.000
_cell.length_c   1.000
_cell.angle_alpha   90.00
_cell.angle_beta   90.00
_cell.angle_gamma   90.00
#
_symmetry.space_group_name_H-M   'P 1'
#
loop_
_entity.id
_entity.type
_entity.pdbx_description
1 polymer ?
#
loop_
_entity_poly.entity_id
_entity_poly.type
_entity_poly.pdbx_seq_one_letter_code
_entity_poly.pdbx_strand_id
1 'polypeptide(L)'
;MLLDEAEVAEGMLSTLASFVCAAYSPKGINIKTIPELRWHLFCKHRAESDKLPPTLGALKQHILRVHVQTRVWAQAAIALQDPQLDPLHNGYFRDSDGMKPTTTEVLSPKGHH
;
A
#
# COMPACT_ATOMS: atom_id res chain seq x y z
N MET A 1 9.19 -11.53 20.50
CA MET A 1 8.05 -10.74 20.97
C MET A 1 7.76 -9.73 19.88
N LEU A 2 6.78 -10.01 19.02
CA LEU A 2 6.35 -9.06 17.99
C LEU A 2 5.60 -7.94 18.73
N LEU A 3 6.07 -6.69 18.61
CA LEU A 3 5.28 -5.54 19.05
C LEU A 3 3.89 -5.64 18.40
N ASP A 4 2.85 -5.40 19.18
CA ASP A 4 1.49 -5.35 18.66
C ASP A 4 1.44 -4.32 17.52
N GLU A 5 0.85 -4.68 16.38
CA GLU A 5 0.68 -3.77 15.24
C GLU A 5 -0.01 -2.46 15.67
N ALA A 6 -0.88 -2.55 16.68
CA ALA A 6 -1.54 -1.39 17.29
C ALA A 6 -0.57 -0.45 18.00
N GLU A 7 0.48 -0.96 18.65
CA GLU A 7 1.47 -0.18 19.40
C GLU A 7 2.40 0.58 18.45
N VAL A 8 2.86 -0.08 17.38
CA VAL A 8 3.66 0.56 16.31
C VAL A 8 2.85 1.66 15.62
N ALA A 9 1.57 1.40 15.36
CA ALA A 9 0.69 2.36 14.70
C ALA A 9 0.47 3.63 15.55
N GLU A 10 0.38 3.51 16.88
CA GLU A 10 0.07 4.64 17.75
C GLU A 10 1.26 5.62 17.88
N GLY A 11 2.49 5.09 18.04
CA GLY A 11 3.70 5.92 18.06
C GLY A 11 3.91 6.66 16.73
N MET A 12 3.74 5.97 15.61
CA MET A 12 3.82 6.57 14.27
C MET A 12 2.72 7.61 14.01
N LEU A 13 1.52 7.40 14.55
CA LEU A 13 0.37 8.28 14.33
C LEU A 13 0.66 9.70 14.84
N SER A 14 1.26 9.83 16.03
CA SER A 14 1.59 11.13 16.61
C SER A 14 2.62 11.91 15.75
N THR A 15 3.70 11.24 15.35
CA THR A 15 4.75 11.85 14.52
C THR A 15 4.21 12.24 13.14
N LEU A 16 3.46 11.35 12.49
CA LEU A 16 2.87 11.62 11.17
C LEU A 16 1.77 12.66 11.23
N ALA A 17 0.98 12.72 12.32
CA ALA A 17 -0.01 13.77 12.50
C ALA A 17 0.67 15.15 12.62
N SER A 18 1.77 15.24 13.36
CA SER A 18 2.58 16.45 13.45
C SER A 18 3.16 16.86 12.10
N PHE A 19 3.65 15.89 11.31
CA PHE A 19 4.10 16.14 9.95
C PHE A 19 2.99 16.64 9.03
N VAL A 20 1.81 16.01 9.05
CA VAL A 20 0.64 16.44 8.27
C VAL A 20 0.26 17.87 8.62
N CYS A 21 0.23 18.20 9.92
CA CYS A 21 -0.02 19.54 10.39
C CYS A 21 0.96 20.56 9.81
N ALA A 22 2.26 20.25 9.83
CA ALA A 22 3.29 21.13 9.29
C ALA A 22 3.21 21.26 7.75
N ALA A 23 2.99 20.16 7.04
CA ALA A 23 3.01 20.10 5.57
C ALA A 23 1.84 20.87 4.92
N TYR A 24 0.68 20.89 5.60
CA TYR A 24 -0.54 21.52 5.09
C TYR A 24 -0.85 22.87 5.75
N SER A 25 -0.07 23.30 6.76
CA SER A 25 -0.28 24.60 7.39
C SER A 25 0.01 25.74 6.41
N PRO A 26 -0.90 26.74 6.30
CA PRO A 26 -0.64 27.94 5.54
C PRO A 26 0.58 28.71 6.09
N LYS A 27 1.26 29.47 5.22
CA LYS A 27 2.43 30.26 5.62
C LYS A 27 2.09 31.20 6.77
N GLY A 28 2.92 31.19 7.82
CA GLY A 28 2.76 32.04 9.00
C GLY A 28 1.70 31.56 10.00
N ILE A 29 1.07 30.41 9.77
CA ILE A 29 0.09 29.81 10.67
C ILE A 29 0.67 28.51 11.22
N ASN A 30 0.55 28.30 12.53
CA ASN A 30 0.99 27.07 13.20
C ASN A 30 -0.20 26.38 13.88
N ILE A 31 -0.80 25.40 13.18
CA ILE A 31 -1.87 24.57 13.73
C ILE A 31 -1.30 23.20 14.05
N LYS A 32 -1.53 22.71 15.27
CA LYS A 32 -0.90 21.49 15.78
C LYS A 32 -1.77 20.25 15.70
N THR A 33 -3.05 20.37 15.40
CA THR A 33 -3.97 19.22 15.34
C THR A 33 -4.63 19.09 13.97
N ILE A 34 -4.77 17.84 13.49
CA ILE A 34 -5.42 17.56 12.20
C ILE A 34 -6.87 18.09 12.16
N PRO A 35 -7.72 17.91 13.20
CA PRO A 35 -9.08 18.44 13.17
C PRO A 35 -9.14 19.96 13.01
N GLU A 36 -8.34 20.70 13.78
CA GLU A 36 -8.28 22.17 13.67
C GLU A 36 -7.74 22.60 12.31
N LEU A 37 -6.72 21.91 11.78
CA LEU A 37 -6.14 22.23 10.49
C LEU A 37 -7.16 22.03 9.37
N ARG A 38 -7.88 20.90 9.37
CA ARG A 38 -8.94 20.63 8.39
C ARG A 38 -10.04 21.68 8.45
N TRP A 39 -10.48 22.03 9.66
CA TRP A 39 -11.46 23.10 9.87
C TRP A 39 -10.96 24.44 9.33
N HIS A 40 -9.73 24.82 9.66
CA HIS A 40 -9.14 26.07 9.20
C HIS A 40 -9.04 26.13 7.67
N LEU A 41 -8.55 25.07 7.03
CA LEU A 41 -8.42 25.00 5.58
C LEU A 41 -9.78 25.07 4.88
N PHE A 42 -10.78 24.37 5.43
CA PHE A 42 -12.14 24.38 4.89
C PHE A 42 -12.79 25.76 5.02
N CYS A 43 -12.78 26.36 6.21
CA CYS A 43 -13.51 27.60 6.46
C CYS A 43 -12.76 28.87 6.01
N LYS A 44 -11.45 28.93 6.21
CA LYS A 44 -10.65 30.16 6.00
C LYS A 44 -9.96 30.19 4.65
N HIS A 45 -9.47 29.04 4.19
CA HIS A 45 -8.81 28.94 2.88
C HIS A 45 -9.74 28.45 1.76
N ARG A 46 -10.99 28.06 2.08
CA ARG A 46 -11.94 27.49 1.12
C ARG A 46 -11.32 26.38 0.27
N ALA A 47 -10.47 25.57 0.91
CA ALA A 47 -9.81 24.47 0.25
C ALA A 47 -10.85 23.48 -0.29
N GLU A 48 -10.66 23.04 -1.54
CA GLU A 48 -11.44 21.95 -2.12
C GLU A 48 -11.24 20.66 -1.32
N SER A 49 -12.23 19.78 -1.35
CA SER A 49 -12.25 18.58 -0.49
C SER A 49 -11.06 17.64 -0.72
N ASP A 50 -10.53 17.59 -1.95
CA ASP A 50 -9.36 16.80 -2.33
C ASP A 50 -8.03 17.42 -1.86
N LYS A 51 -8.03 18.72 -1.50
CA LYS A 51 -6.86 19.43 -0.95
C LYS A 51 -6.78 19.39 0.56
N LEU A 52 -7.81 18.88 1.24
CA LEU A 52 -7.78 18.75 2.69
C LEU A 52 -6.82 17.62 3.10
N PRO A 53 -6.03 17.81 4.17
CA PRO A 53 -5.20 16.74 4.72
C PRO A 53 -6.07 15.57 5.17
N PRO A 54 -5.53 14.35 5.25
CA PRO A 54 -6.30 13.19 5.71
C PRO A 54 -6.91 13.44 7.10
N THR A 55 -8.06 12.82 7.37
CA THR A 55 -8.57 12.75 8.75
C THR A 55 -7.63 11.90 9.62
N LEU A 56 -7.66 12.07 10.94
CA LEU A 56 -6.86 11.25 11.84
C LEU A 56 -7.14 9.73 11.66
N GLY A 57 -8.40 9.37 11.46
CA GLY A 57 -8.79 7.98 11.17
C GLY A 57 -8.23 7.49 9.83
N ALA A 58 -8.30 8.30 8.76
CA ALA A 58 -7.73 7.94 7.47
C ALA A 58 -6.20 7.78 7.53
N LEU A 59 -5.52 8.64 8.31
CA LEU A 59 -4.09 8.54 8.56
C LEU A 59 -3.72 7.24 9.30
N LYS A 60 -4.46 6.88 10.35
CA LYS A 60 -4.27 5.60 11.06
C LYS A 60 -4.42 4.39 10.12
N GLN A 61 -5.43 4.42 9.26
CA GLN A 61 -5.64 3.35 8.26
C GLN A 61 -4.53 3.30 7.20
N HIS A 62 -3.97 4.45 6.81
CA HIS A 62 -2.80 4.49 5.91
C HIS A 62 -1.56 3.86 6.56
N ILE A 63 -1.31 4.16 7.82
CA ILE A 63 -0.18 3.57 8.58
C ILE A 63 -0.30 2.05 8.63
N LEU A 64 -1.48 1.53 8.97
CA LEU A 64 -1.74 0.09 9.00
C LEU A 64 -1.57 -0.56 7.62
N ARG A 65 -2.07 0.08 6.57
CA ARG A 65 -1.91 -0.42 5.19
C ARG A 65 -0.44 -0.49 4.79
N VAL A 66 0.33 0.56 5.05
CA VAL A 66 1.77 0.60 4.74
C VAL A 66 2.52 -0.48 5.51
N HIS A 67 2.16 -0.71 6.78
CA HIS A 67 2.76 -1.78 7.58
C HIS A 67 2.56 -3.17 6.92
N VAL A 68 1.31 -3.49 6.54
CA VAL A 68 0.99 -4.75 5.86
C VAL A 68 1.72 -4.87 4.53
N GLN A 69 1.69 -3.81 3.70
CA GLN A 69 2.36 -3.80 2.40
C GLN A 69 3.87 -4.04 2.54
N THR A 70 4.52 -3.33 3.47
CA THR A 70 5.96 -3.47 3.73
C THR A 70 6.30 -4.89 4.17
N ARG A 71 5.46 -5.52 4.99
CA ARG A 71 5.66 -6.92 5.41
C ARG A 71 5.54 -7.90 4.24
N VAL A 72 4.52 -7.75 3.39
CA VAL A 72 4.35 -8.59 2.19
C VAL A 72 5.54 -8.43 1.25
N TRP A 73 5.98 -7.21 1.00
CA TRP A 73 7.13 -6.96 0.13
C TRP A 73 8.44 -7.51 0.70
N ALA A 74 8.65 -7.40 2.02
CA ALA A 74 9.81 -7.99 2.67
C ALA A 74 9.83 -9.53 2.51
N GLN A 75 8.68 -10.18 2.67
CA GLN A 75 8.57 -11.64 2.47
C GLN A 75 8.76 -12.04 1.01
N ALA A 76 8.18 -11.29 0.06
CA ALA A 76 8.37 -11.53 -1.37
C ALA A 76 9.84 -11.39 -1.77
N ALA A 77 10.54 -10.38 -1.23
CA ALA A 77 11.97 -10.18 -1.48
C ALA A 77 12.84 -11.34 -0.98
N ILE A 78 12.45 -11.99 0.12
CA ILE A 78 13.11 -13.22 0.61
C ILE A 78 12.81 -14.40 -0.30
N ALA A 79 11.55 -14.60 -0.70
CA ALA A 79 11.15 -15.68 -1.60
C ALA A 79 11.85 -15.60 -2.97
N LEU A 80 12.15 -14.40 -3.46
CA LEU A 80 12.88 -14.19 -4.71
C LEU A 80 14.38 -14.44 -4.63
N GLN A 81 14.96 -14.53 -3.42
CA GLN A 81 16.40 -14.82 -3.26
C GLN A 81 16.72 -16.31 -3.43
N ASP A 82 15.72 -17.19 -3.38
CA ASP A 82 15.88 -18.61 -3.66
C ASP A 82 14.86 -19.09 -4.69
N PRO A 83 15.07 -18.86 -6.00
CA PRO A 83 14.26 -19.48 -7.02
C PRO A 83 14.72 -20.95 -7.18
N GLN A 84 14.46 -21.80 -6.18
CA GLN A 84 14.38 -23.26 -6.38
C GLN A 84 13.05 -23.66 -7.03
N LEU A 85 12.45 -22.78 -7.84
CA LEU A 85 11.29 -23.16 -8.65
C LEU A 85 11.84 -23.80 -9.92
N ASP A 86 12.00 -25.12 -9.90
CA ASP A 86 12.25 -25.89 -11.12
C ASP A 86 11.16 -25.53 -12.13
N PRO A 87 11.51 -24.96 -13.30
CA PRO A 87 10.53 -24.57 -14.31
C PRO A 87 9.63 -25.74 -14.73
N LEU A 88 10.15 -26.98 -14.75
CA LEU A 88 9.39 -28.18 -15.09
C LEU A 88 8.25 -28.48 -14.11
N HIS A 89 8.37 -28.00 -12.87
CA HIS A 89 7.35 -28.16 -11.83
C HIS A 89 6.47 -26.91 -11.68
N ASN A 90 6.75 -25.82 -12.38
CA ASN A 90 6.13 -24.50 -12.16
C ASN A 90 5.69 -23.83 -13.47
N GLY A 91 4.88 -24.54 -14.26
CA GLY A 91 4.21 -23.95 -15.42
C GLY A 91 5.06 -23.86 -16.69
N TYR A 92 6.12 -24.66 -16.79
CA TYR A 92 6.82 -24.94 -18.05
C TYR A 92 6.88 -26.45 -18.30
N PHE A 93 6.89 -26.84 -19.56
CA PHE A 93 7.18 -28.20 -19.99
C PHE A 93 8.29 -28.20 -21.04
N ARG A 94 8.95 -29.33 -21.23
CA ARG A 94 9.98 -29.51 -22.25
C ARG A 94 9.44 -30.33 -23.42
N ASP A 95 9.58 -29.79 -24.62
CA ASP A 95 9.31 -30.50 -25.88
C ASP A 95 10.59 -30.65 -26.72
N SER A 96 10.44 -31.07 -27.97
CA SER A 96 11.56 -31.26 -28.91
C SER A 96 12.27 -29.97 -29.31
N ASP A 97 11.61 -28.82 -29.18
CA ASP A 97 12.15 -27.50 -29.56
C ASP A 97 12.71 -26.73 -28.35
N GLY A 98 12.39 -27.16 -27.12
CA GLY A 98 12.93 -26.60 -25.88
C GLY A 98 11.91 -26.50 -24.75
N MET A 99 12.14 -25.54 -23.83
CA MET A 99 11.20 -25.22 -22.74
C MET A 99 10.10 -24.29 -23.25
N LYS A 100 8.83 -24.66 -23.05
CA LYS A 100 7.67 -23.83 -23.39
C LYS A 100 6.79 -23.61 -22.15
N PRO A 101 6.20 -22.41 -21.97
CA PRO A 101 5.29 -22.16 -20.87
C PRO A 101 3.99 -22.95 -21.07
N THR A 102 3.45 -23.49 -19.98
CA THR A 102 2.13 -24.12 -19.94
C THR A 102 1.06 -23.04 -20.03
N THR A 103 0.54 -22.81 -21.24
CA THR A 103 -0.61 -21.92 -21.44
C THR A 103 -1.90 -22.70 -21.20
N THR A 104 -2.81 -22.16 -20.39
CA THR A 104 -4.22 -22.61 -20.41
C THR A 104 -4.77 -22.28 -21.79
N GLU A 105 -4.98 -23.28 -22.63
CA GLU A 105 -5.69 -23.07 -23.89
C GLU A 105 -7.06 -22.48 -23.56
N VAL A 106 -7.27 -21.24 -24.00
CA VAL A 106 -8.59 -20.61 -24.02
C VAL A 106 -9.49 -21.57 -24.78
N LEU A 107 -10.50 -22.11 -24.09
CA LEU A 107 -11.54 -22.99 -24.63
C LEU A 107 -11.93 -22.54 -26.04
N SER A 108 -11.40 -23.22 -27.06
CA SER A 108 -11.89 -23.04 -28.42
C SER A 108 -13.35 -23.51 -28.42
N PRO A 109 -14.31 -22.69 -28.88
CA PRO A 109 -15.71 -23.09 -28.90
C PRO A 109 -15.82 -24.27 -29.86
N LYS A 110 -16.24 -25.43 -29.35
CA LYS A 110 -16.46 -26.63 -30.15
C LYS A 110 -17.50 -26.30 -31.23
N GLY A 111 -17.06 -26.23 -32.48
CA GLY A 111 -17.95 -26.23 -33.63
C GLY A 111 -18.65 -27.59 -33.71
N HIS A 112 -19.96 -27.59 -33.52
CA HIS A 112 -20.81 -28.73 -33.83
C HIS A 112 -21.04 -28.79 -35.35
N HIS A 113 -20.63 -29.89 -35.97
CA HIS A 113 -21.14 -30.36 -37.25
C HIS A 113 -22.28 -31.34 -37.00
#